data_AF-F5YBE9-F1
#
_entry.id   AF-F5YBE9-F1
#
_cell.length_a   1.000
_cell.length_b   1.000
_cell.length_c   1.000
_cell.angle_alpha   90.00
_cell.angle_beta   90.00
_cell.angle_gamma   90.00
#
_symmetry.space_group_name_H-M   'P 1'
#
loop_
_entity.id
_entity.type
_entity.pdbx_description
1 polymer ?
#
loop_
_entity_poly.entity_id
_entity_poly.type
_entity_poly.pdbx_seq_one_letter_code
_entity_poly.pdbx_strand_id
1 'polypeptide(L)'
;MPLGTGVFATLPENFFSPLARVNREHYANLLLIYYRLFQENARGIEREQVVRSFTDYLGLHRNTLADESPDAGDNTDSPDEAVLPEAELLTPELDFENREENKESTEHPAKSPFLNDRALASRFLRKLINAGWLDEEILADYTKVINITPHGRPFLEALAKVDEGLKNEYESHVVAIYSLLCTDAITDNGHYAVRNAYVHTQALIDSLKVLSQSIKGYYDRISTDAAQFGISGILRLQYDEYAPQILDAAYKRLKTSDNLSRYRPKILEQVGDLLRNNAWLDTSARKLAVMKAQTQFECKRQLEDMLNEIRDTLNAVDPLLREIDHRNSLYSRSSTERIKVLLEPDSTIAGKIAALVKEIHVGNKGLYHRLAHRLHRIRAFAPESLYKRQKKEAPDFMQAVAPADRAALERDKELFMNRLLNQLGIKRISAWLDEHGGQERLLSSKDLVYDEASFVRFIYSVLYADSRQTFDYGIEDKPEYESIDAAGYGVPDLLLRKK
;
A
#
# COMPACT_ATOMS: atom_id res chain seq x y z
N MET A 1 20.69 28.88 19.75
CA MET A 1 20.68 27.45 20.13
C MET A 1 22.11 26.96 20.07
N PRO A 2 22.66 26.35 21.13
CA PRO A 2 23.89 25.58 20.97
C PRO A 2 23.58 24.47 19.95
N LEU A 3 24.42 24.32 18.93
CA LEU A 3 24.39 23.18 18.02
C LEU A 3 24.44 21.93 18.91
N GLY A 4 23.34 21.18 18.98
CA GLY A 4 23.28 19.96 19.77
C GLY A 4 24.45 19.07 19.38
N THR A 5 25.07 18.43 20.37
CA THR A 5 26.07 17.38 20.12
C THR A 5 25.47 16.43 19.08
N GLY A 6 26.12 16.33 17.91
CA GLY A 6 25.56 15.63 16.76
C GLY A 6 25.18 14.19 17.10
N VAL A 7 24.32 13.57 16.28
CA VAL A 7 23.77 12.22 16.53
C VAL A 7 24.86 11.14 16.78
N PHE A 8 26.08 11.33 16.23
CA PHE A 8 27.23 10.45 16.46
C PHE A 8 27.96 10.65 17.80
N ALA A 9 27.55 11.61 18.63
CA ALA A 9 27.99 11.68 20.02
C ALA A 9 27.31 10.61 20.91
N THR A 10 26.14 10.11 20.48
CA THR A 10 25.37 9.07 21.19
C THR A 10 25.35 7.74 20.46
N LEU A 11 25.59 7.71 19.14
CA LEU A 11 25.68 6.48 18.35
C LEU A 11 27.12 5.95 18.25
N PRO A 12 27.33 4.62 18.31
CA PRO A 12 28.61 4.00 17.96
C PRO A 12 29.04 4.34 16.53
N GLU A 13 30.35 4.54 16.29
CA GLU A 13 30.89 4.87 14.96
C GLU A 13 30.54 3.82 13.90
N ASN A 14 30.49 2.54 14.30
CA ASN A 14 30.22 1.41 13.42
C ASN A 14 28.73 1.02 13.33
N PHE A 15 27.81 1.83 13.87
CA PHE A 15 26.40 1.47 13.97
C PHE A 15 25.76 1.08 12.63
N PHE A 16 26.02 1.83 11.55
CA PHE A 16 25.43 1.51 10.24
C PHE A 16 26.25 0.50 9.40
N SER A 17 27.40 0.01 9.90
CA SER A 17 28.28 -0.90 9.15
C SER A 17 27.58 -2.17 8.65
N PRO A 18 26.74 -2.88 9.45
CA PRO A 18 26.07 -4.10 8.98
C PRO A 18 25.13 -3.85 7.79
N LEU A 19 24.46 -2.69 7.75
CA LEU A 19 23.52 -2.34 6.69
C LEU A 19 24.20 -1.77 5.43
N ALA A 20 25.49 -1.45 5.50
CA ALA A 20 26.29 -0.97 4.38
C ALA A 20 27.10 -2.08 3.68
N ARG A 21 27.14 -3.30 4.26
CA ARG A 21 27.91 -4.44 3.74
C ARG A 21 27.20 -5.18 2.60
N VAL A 22 27.92 -6.10 1.96
CA VAL A 22 27.42 -6.95 0.86
C VAL A 22 26.17 -7.73 1.28
N ASN A 23 26.16 -8.28 2.50
CA ASN A 23 25.03 -9.03 3.06
C ASN A 23 23.97 -8.16 3.77
N ARG A 24 23.83 -6.88 3.41
CA ARG A 24 22.93 -5.90 4.06
C ARG A 24 21.48 -6.39 4.22
N GLU A 25 20.95 -7.10 3.21
CA GLU A 25 19.58 -7.62 3.23
C GLU A 25 19.41 -8.67 4.33
N HIS A 26 20.42 -9.52 4.52
CA HIS A 26 20.42 -10.51 5.60
C HIS A 26 20.56 -9.85 6.97
N TYR A 27 21.43 -8.85 7.15
CA TYR A 27 21.52 -8.12 8.42
C TYR A 27 20.20 -7.43 8.77
N ALA A 28 19.53 -6.79 7.80
CA ALA A 28 18.24 -6.15 8.00
C ALA A 28 17.16 -7.16 8.44
N ASN A 29 17.09 -8.31 7.75
CA ASN A 29 16.12 -9.35 8.08
C ASN A 29 16.39 -9.99 9.45
N LEU A 30 17.65 -10.21 9.83
CA LEU A 30 18.01 -10.72 11.15
C LEU A 30 17.63 -9.74 12.27
N LEU A 31 17.82 -8.44 12.05
CA LEU A 31 17.36 -7.40 12.97
C LEU A 31 15.83 -7.39 13.11
N LEU A 32 15.09 -7.57 12.02
CA LEU A 32 13.63 -7.69 12.03
C LEU A 32 13.16 -8.96 12.77
N ILE A 33 13.80 -10.10 12.54
CA ILE A 33 13.52 -11.36 13.25
C ILE A 33 13.72 -11.17 14.74
N TYR A 34 14.86 -10.59 15.14
CA TYR A 34 15.13 -10.30 16.54
C TYR A 34 14.09 -9.34 17.13
N TYR A 35 13.71 -8.27 16.41
CA TYR A 35 12.72 -7.31 16.88
C TYR A 35 11.36 -7.97 17.12
N ARG A 36 10.93 -8.90 16.26
CA ARG A 36 9.69 -9.68 16.48
C ARG A 36 9.78 -10.56 17.73
N LEU A 37 10.89 -11.28 17.90
CA LEU A 37 11.15 -12.06 19.13
C LEU A 37 11.13 -11.19 20.38
N PHE A 38 11.61 -9.94 20.28
CA PHE A 38 11.62 -9.01 21.41
C PHE A 38 10.22 -8.52 21.77
N GLN A 39 9.33 -8.34 20.79
CA GLN A 39 7.93 -7.97 21.06
C GLN A 39 7.14 -9.12 21.71
N GLU A 40 7.46 -10.36 21.39
CA GLU A 40 6.80 -11.55 21.93
C GLU A 40 7.25 -11.89 23.35
N ASN A 41 8.50 -11.56 23.70
CA ASN A 41 9.09 -11.90 24.99
C ASN A 41 9.15 -10.69 25.92
N ALA A 42 8.46 -10.77 27.07
CA ALA A 42 8.44 -9.71 28.08
C ALA A 42 9.77 -9.57 28.86
N ARG A 43 10.66 -10.56 28.74
CA ARG A 43 12.02 -10.56 29.31
C ARG A 43 13.02 -10.66 28.18
N GLY A 44 14.27 -10.26 28.42
CA GLY A 44 15.35 -10.41 27.44
C GLY A 44 15.43 -11.84 26.90
N ILE A 45 15.90 -11.98 25.66
CA ILE A 45 15.84 -13.24 24.91
C ILE A 45 17.14 -14.02 25.12
N GLU A 46 17.06 -15.30 25.46
CA GLU A 46 18.26 -16.13 25.58
C GLU A 46 19.04 -16.20 24.26
N ARG A 47 20.37 -16.11 24.34
CA ARG A 47 21.26 -16.14 23.17
C ARG A 47 21.03 -17.38 22.31
N GLU A 48 20.77 -18.53 22.93
CA GLU A 48 20.50 -19.77 22.19
C GLU A 48 19.23 -19.66 21.33
N GLN A 49 18.18 -19.03 21.84
CA GLN A 49 16.94 -18.81 21.09
C GLN A 49 17.18 -17.88 19.90
N VAL A 50 17.93 -16.78 20.08
CA VAL A 50 18.28 -15.86 18.98
C VAL A 50 19.10 -16.58 17.91
N VAL A 51 20.14 -17.31 18.33
CA VAL A 51 21.01 -18.06 17.41
C VAL A 51 20.22 -19.12 16.65
N ARG A 52 19.27 -19.81 17.29
CA ARG A 52 18.39 -20.77 16.63
C ARG A 52 17.56 -20.10 15.53
N SER A 53 16.85 -19.02 15.84
CA SER A 53 16.04 -18.30 14.84
C SER A 53 16.89 -17.74 13.69
N PHE A 54 18.11 -17.28 13.98
CA PHE A 54 19.05 -16.82 12.96
C PHE A 54 19.54 -17.98 12.09
N THR A 55 19.80 -19.14 12.69
CA THR A 55 20.21 -20.37 11.98
C THR A 55 19.12 -20.81 11.01
N ASP A 56 17.86 -20.82 11.47
CA ASP A 56 16.71 -21.21 10.64
C ASP A 56 16.59 -20.29 9.40
N TYR A 57 16.71 -18.97 9.58
CA TYR A 57 16.69 -18.01 8.48
C TYR A 57 17.89 -18.19 7.53
N LEU A 58 19.10 -18.30 8.07
CA LEU A 58 20.32 -18.40 7.24
C LEU A 58 20.39 -19.73 6.49
N GLY A 59 19.86 -20.82 7.06
CA GLY A 59 19.74 -22.11 6.38
C GLY A 59 18.84 -22.03 5.14
N LEU A 60 17.72 -21.32 5.23
CA LEU A 60 16.80 -21.08 4.10
C LEU A 60 17.41 -20.18 3.01
N HIS A 61 18.26 -19.22 3.40
CA HIS A 61 18.83 -18.21 2.52
C HIS A 61 20.31 -18.46 2.17
N ARG A 62 20.79 -19.70 2.33
CA ARG A 62 22.21 -20.01 2.15
C ARG A 62 22.75 -19.69 0.76
N ASN A 63 21.91 -19.84 -0.26
CA ASN A 63 22.29 -19.63 -1.66
C ASN A 63 22.43 -18.15 -2.05
N THR A 64 21.95 -17.21 -1.22
CA THR A 64 22.00 -15.77 -1.49
C THR A 64 23.10 -15.06 -0.69
N LEU A 65 23.77 -15.76 0.22
CA LEU A 65 24.86 -15.22 1.01
C LEU A 65 26.11 -15.04 0.14
N ALA A 66 26.68 -13.84 0.17
CA ALA A 66 28.00 -13.61 -0.40
C ALA A 66 29.09 -13.98 0.61
N ASP A 67 30.15 -14.61 0.14
CA ASP A 67 31.35 -14.88 0.94
C ASP A 67 32.00 -13.55 1.35
N GLU A 68 31.80 -13.17 2.62
CA GLU A 68 32.55 -12.08 3.23
C GLU A 68 33.96 -12.59 3.53
N SER A 69 34.95 -12.08 2.80
CA SER A 69 36.36 -12.20 3.19
C SER A 69 36.51 -11.71 4.64
N PRO A 70 37.21 -12.47 5.50
CA PRO A 70 37.57 -11.98 6.82
C PRO A 70 38.62 -10.89 6.66
N ASP A 71 38.20 -9.64 6.44
CA ASP A 71 39.15 -8.53 6.35
C ASP A 71 39.47 -7.95 7.73
N ALA A 72 40.75 -7.61 7.88
CA ALA A 72 41.48 -7.39 9.11
C ALA A 72 41.00 -6.13 9.86
N GLY A 73 40.28 -6.33 10.95
CA GLY A 73 39.95 -5.24 11.89
C GLY A 73 39.44 -5.70 13.26
N ASP A 74 39.30 -7.01 13.49
CA ASP A 74 38.72 -7.57 14.71
C ASP A 74 39.82 -8.12 15.63
N ASN A 75 40.68 -7.23 16.12
CA ASN A 75 41.57 -7.54 17.24
C ASN A 75 40.94 -7.01 18.53
N THR A 76 39.88 -7.67 18.97
CA THR A 76 39.48 -7.69 20.39
C THR A 76 39.25 -9.14 20.77
N ASP A 77 40.35 -9.86 20.95
CA ASP A 77 40.39 -11.10 21.73
C ASP A 77 39.95 -10.75 23.16
N SER A 78 38.72 -11.14 23.52
CA SER A 78 38.38 -11.46 24.89
C SER A 78 38.45 -12.99 25.02
N PRO A 79 39.32 -13.52 25.90
CA PRO A 79 39.62 -14.94 25.97
C PRO A 79 38.61 -15.61 26.89
N ASP A 80 37.51 -16.13 26.35
CA ASP A 80 36.67 -17.10 27.08
C ASP A 80 35.78 -17.88 26.12
N GLU A 81 36.43 -18.70 25.30
CA GLU A 81 35.89 -19.99 24.85
C GLU A 81 37.10 -20.88 24.58
N ALA A 82 37.78 -21.28 25.66
CA ALA A 82 38.75 -22.35 25.62
C ALA A 82 38.04 -23.59 25.06
N VAL A 83 38.55 -24.06 23.92
CA VAL A 83 38.22 -25.37 23.35
C VAL A 83 38.52 -26.41 24.42
N LEU A 84 37.47 -26.94 25.05
CA LEU A 84 37.58 -28.10 25.92
C LEU A 84 37.91 -29.32 25.05
N PRO A 85 38.93 -30.14 25.41
CA PRO A 85 39.25 -31.36 24.69
C PRO A 85 38.11 -32.37 24.89
N GLU A 86 37.76 -33.09 23.81
CA GLU A 86 36.80 -34.20 23.81
C GLU A 86 37.18 -35.23 24.89
N ALA A 87 36.36 -35.33 25.93
CA ALA A 87 36.43 -36.42 26.89
C ALA A 87 35.49 -37.55 26.44
N GLU A 88 36.09 -38.71 26.19
CA GLU A 88 35.48 -39.98 25.85
C GLU A 88 34.38 -40.38 26.86
N LEU A 89 33.14 -40.54 26.37
CA LEU A 89 32.09 -41.27 27.07
C LEU A 89 32.15 -42.75 26.62
N LEU A 90 32.84 -43.56 27.42
CA LEU A 90 32.77 -45.02 27.38
C LEU A 90 31.39 -45.50 27.87
N THR A 91 30.59 -46.11 27.00
CA THR A 91 29.51 -47.04 27.40
C THR A 91 30.07 -48.46 27.50
N PRO A 92 29.71 -49.26 28.53
CA PRO A 92 30.24 -50.61 28.69
C PRO A 92 29.52 -51.63 27.79
N GLU A 93 30.36 -52.39 27.09
CA GLU A 93 30.31 -53.83 26.76
C GLU A 93 29.02 -54.45 26.18
N LEU A 94 29.18 -55.13 25.03
CA LEU A 94 28.96 -56.58 24.95
C LEU A 94 29.61 -57.15 23.67
N ASP A 95 30.48 -58.12 23.91
CA ASP A 95 31.33 -58.84 22.96
C ASP A 95 30.56 -59.61 21.89
N PHE A 96 31.04 -59.54 20.64
CA PHE A 96 31.09 -60.71 19.77
C PHE A 96 32.36 -60.66 18.91
N GLU A 97 33.29 -61.56 19.22
CA GLU A 97 34.45 -61.89 18.40
C GLU A 97 33.98 -62.41 17.03
N ASN A 98 34.48 -61.81 15.96
CA ASN A 98 34.97 -62.53 14.78
C ASN A 98 35.89 -61.62 13.97
N ARG A 99 37.18 -61.97 13.99
CA ARG A 99 38.19 -61.52 13.03
C ARG A 99 37.83 -62.03 11.64
N GLU A 100 37.90 -61.17 10.64
CA GLU A 100 38.72 -61.40 9.43
C GLU A 100 38.85 -60.11 8.62
N GLU A 101 39.98 -60.02 7.93
CA GLU A 101 40.60 -58.84 7.33
C GLU A 101 39.79 -58.25 6.15
N ASN A 102 39.69 -56.91 6.07
CA ASN A 102 39.91 -56.22 4.80
C ASN A 102 40.22 -54.73 4.97
N LYS A 103 41.25 -54.29 4.26
CA LYS A 103 41.72 -52.90 4.08
C LYS A 103 40.81 -52.14 3.10
N GLU A 104 40.94 -50.81 3.14
CA GLU A 104 40.37 -49.79 2.23
C GLU A 104 38.89 -49.48 2.53
N SER A 105 38.46 -48.28 2.92
CA SER A 105 38.84 -46.96 2.43
C SER A 105 38.47 -45.92 3.49
N THR A 106 39.33 -44.92 3.71
CA THR A 106 39.01 -43.73 4.51
C THR A 106 37.98 -42.87 3.79
N GLU A 107 36.70 -43.00 4.14
CA GLU A 107 35.71 -41.96 3.96
C GLU A 107 35.53 -41.23 5.30
N HIS A 108 36.06 -40.01 5.38
CA HIS A 108 35.65 -39.08 6.43
C HIS A 108 34.16 -38.78 6.24
N PRO A 109 33.28 -39.01 7.24
CA PRO A 109 31.89 -38.65 7.10
C PRO A 109 31.81 -37.11 7.08
N ALA A 110 31.12 -36.59 6.08
CA ALA A 110 30.86 -35.18 5.89
C ALA A 110 30.31 -34.55 7.19
N LYS A 111 31.00 -33.50 7.68
CA LYS A 111 30.51 -32.64 8.76
C LYS A 111 29.08 -32.21 8.43
N SER A 112 28.13 -32.53 9.31
CA SER A 112 26.71 -32.23 9.16
C SER A 112 26.48 -30.74 8.79
N PRO A 113 25.69 -30.43 7.74
CA PRO A 113 25.46 -29.07 7.25
C PRO A 113 25.04 -28.06 8.33
N PHE A 114 24.32 -28.54 9.36
CA PHE A 114 23.75 -27.77 10.46
C PHE A 114 24.77 -27.10 11.38
N LEU A 115 25.96 -27.70 11.57
CA LEU A 115 27.00 -27.12 12.45
C LEU A 115 27.58 -25.83 11.87
N ASN A 116 27.65 -25.72 10.55
CA ASN A 116 28.19 -24.56 9.87
C ASN A 116 27.22 -23.36 9.93
N ASP A 117 25.91 -23.63 9.84
CA ASP A 117 24.89 -22.58 9.86
C ASP A 117 24.73 -21.94 11.25
N ARG A 118 24.86 -22.73 12.33
CA ARG A 118 24.85 -22.20 13.70
C ARG A 118 26.08 -21.32 13.99
N ALA A 119 27.25 -21.71 13.48
CA ALA A 119 28.46 -20.90 13.58
C ALA A 119 28.32 -19.58 12.79
N LEU A 120 27.72 -19.64 11.59
CA LEU A 120 27.44 -18.48 10.77
C LEU A 120 26.43 -17.53 11.46
N ALA A 121 25.33 -18.06 12.01
CA ALA A 121 24.36 -17.29 12.79
C ALA A 121 25.00 -16.58 13.99
N SER A 122 25.86 -17.27 14.72
CA SER A 122 26.61 -16.70 15.86
C SER A 122 27.55 -15.57 15.41
N ARG A 123 28.17 -15.69 14.22
CA ARG A 123 29.02 -14.65 13.63
C ARG A 123 28.22 -13.41 13.23
N PHE A 124 27.04 -13.58 12.63
CA PHE A 124 26.14 -12.46 12.31
C PHE A 124 25.67 -11.76 13.58
N LEU A 125 25.27 -12.51 14.60
CA LEU A 125 24.87 -11.96 15.90
C LEU A 125 26.00 -11.13 16.54
N ARG A 126 27.23 -11.66 16.57
CA ARG A 126 28.39 -10.92 17.10
C ARG A 126 28.62 -9.60 16.37
N LYS A 127 28.48 -9.58 15.05
CA LYS A 127 28.61 -8.33 14.27
C LYS A 127 27.53 -7.30 14.60
N LEU A 128 26.30 -7.74 14.86
CA LEU A 128 25.21 -6.85 15.28
C LEU A 128 25.44 -6.28 16.68
N ILE A 129 25.99 -7.08 17.60
CA ILE A 129 26.40 -6.66 18.94
C ILE A 129 27.57 -5.66 18.85
N ASN A 130 28.63 -5.98 18.11
CA ASN A 130 29.79 -5.09 17.95
C ASN A 130 29.44 -3.75 17.27
N ALA A 131 28.42 -3.73 16.41
CA ALA A 131 27.90 -2.50 15.82
C ALA A 131 27.01 -1.71 16.80
N GLY A 132 26.58 -2.29 17.92
CA GLY A 132 25.76 -1.63 18.95
C GLY A 132 24.26 -1.64 18.67
N TRP A 133 23.77 -2.55 17.81
CA TRP A 133 22.33 -2.77 17.63
C TRP A 133 21.72 -3.55 18.81
N LEU A 134 22.49 -4.51 19.32
CA LEU A 134 22.11 -5.46 20.36
C LEU A 134 23.16 -5.46 21.46
N ASP A 135 22.77 -5.85 22.67
CA ASP A 135 23.65 -5.99 23.82
C ASP A 135 23.55 -7.41 24.41
N GLU A 136 24.63 -7.91 25.00
CA GLU A 136 24.68 -9.23 25.63
C GLU A 136 24.88 -9.09 27.13
N GLU A 137 23.86 -9.45 27.90
CA GLU A 137 23.85 -9.45 29.36
C GLU A 137 24.03 -10.88 29.88
N ILE A 138 24.95 -11.06 30.83
CA ILE A 138 25.15 -12.34 31.54
C ILE A 138 24.43 -12.24 32.88
N LEU A 139 23.37 -13.04 33.06
CA LEU A 139 22.63 -13.11 34.31
C LEU A 139 23.44 -13.81 35.41
N ALA A 140 22.99 -13.69 36.66
CA ALA A 140 23.59 -14.37 37.81
C ALA A 140 23.67 -15.90 37.66
N ASP A 141 22.76 -16.48 36.87
CA ASP A 141 22.71 -17.91 36.56
C ASP A 141 23.61 -18.32 35.38
N TYR A 142 24.50 -17.43 34.91
CA TYR A 142 25.34 -17.57 33.71
C TYR A 142 24.59 -17.69 32.38
N THR A 143 23.27 -17.55 32.39
CA THR A 143 22.46 -17.46 31.17
C THR A 143 22.78 -16.17 30.42
N LYS A 144 23.19 -16.31 29.16
CA LYS A 144 23.44 -15.20 28.24
C LYS A 144 22.13 -14.74 27.61
N VAL A 145 21.77 -13.49 27.81
CA VAL A 145 20.55 -12.86 27.31
C VAL A 145 20.90 -11.71 26.38
N ILE A 146 20.22 -11.64 25.24
CA ILE A 146 20.39 -10.59 24.25
C ILE A 146 19.28 -9.56 24.42
N ASN A 147 19.68 -8.32 24.66
CA ASN A 147 18.82 -7.16 24.84
C ASN A 147 18.98 -6.15 23.69
N ILE A 148 18.03 -5.22 23.56
CA ILE A 148 18.11 -4.10 22.62
C ILE A 148 18.86 -2.95 23.27
N THR A 149 19.80 -2.32 22.54
CA THR A 149 20.43 -1.09 23.00
C THR A 149 19.45 0.08 22.98
N PRO A 150 19.48 1.02 23.95
CA PRO A 150 18.56 2.16 23.98
C PRO A 150 18.56 2.99 22.70
N HIS A 151 19.72 3.10 22.05
CA HIS A 151 19.88 3.81 20.78
C HIS A 151 19.43 3.00 19.56
N GLY A 152 19.48 1.65 19.61
CA GLY A 152 19.05 0.78 18.52
C GLY A 152 17.54 0.64 18.38
N ARG A 153 16.79 0.72 19.50
CA ARG A 153 15.33 0.55 19.53
C ARG A 153 14.57 1.44 18.52
N PRO A 154 14.82 2.76 18.43
CA PRO A 154 14.11 3.62 17.46
C PRO A 154 14.35 3.20 16.00
N PHE A 155 15.54 2.70 15.67
CA PHE A 155 15.88 2.25 14.32
C PHE A 155 15.25 0.90 13.99
N LEU A 156 15.19 -0.02 14.95
CA LEU A 156 14.48 -1.30 14.78
C LEU A 156 12.99 -1.08 14.55
N GLU A 157 12.37 -0.19 15.33
CA GLU A 157 10.96 0.18 15.13
C GLU A 157 10.74 0.82 13.76
N ALA A 158 11.63 1.73 13.33
CA ALA A 158 11.56 2.33 12.01
C ALA A 158 11.73 1.28 10.89
N LEU A 159 12.66 0.32 11.04
CA LEU A 159 12.88 -0.75 10.08
C LEU A 159 11.64 -1.65 9.95
N ALA A 160 11.03 -2.02 11.07
CA ALA A 160 9.79 -2.80 11.10
C ALA A 160 8.63 -2.07 10.41
N LYS A 161 8.46 -0.75 10.68
CA LYS A 161 7.44 0.07 10.00
C LYS A 161 7.66 0.19 8.49
N VAL A 162 8.91 0.15 8.03
CA VAL A 162 9.23 0.15 6.61
C VAL A 162 8.94 -1.22 5.97
N ASP A 163 9.27 -2.32 6.67
CA ASP A 163 9.01 -3.70 6.22
C ASP A 163 7.51 -4.02 6.08
N GLU A 164 6.70 -3.62 7.07
CA GLU A 164 5.24 -3.80 7.04
C GLU A 164 4.52 -2.96 5.97
N GLY A 165 5.28 -2.08 5.30
CA GLY A 165 4.80 -1.02 4.45
C GLY A 165 4.30 0.15 5.29
N LEU A 166 4.58 1.39 4.85
CA LEU A 166 4.03 2.61 5.44
C LEU A 166 2.50 2.65 5.21
N LYS A 167 1.75 1.81 5.93
CA LYS A 167 0.30 1.84 6.00
C LYS A 167 -0.04 3.11 6.76
N ASN A 168 -0.34 4.17 6.01
CA ASN A 168 -0.51 5.49 6.61
C ASN A 168 -1.70 5.49 7.59
N GLU A 169 -1.42 5.76 8.86
CA GLU A 169 -2.36 5.74 10.00
C GLU A 169 -3.13 7.06 10.17
N TYR A 170 -3.28 7.88 9.13
CA TYR A 170 -3.86 9.23 9.27
C TYR A 170 -5.27 9.20 9.91
N GLU A 171 -6.07 8.15 9.65
CA GLU A 171 -7.38 7.95 10.28
C GLU A 171 -7.26 7.72 11.79
N SER A 172 -6.32 6.88 12.21
CA SER A 172 -6.00 6.63 13.62
C SER A 172 -5.61 7.93 14.32
N HIS A 173 -4.83 8.80 13.66
CA HIS A 173 -4.46 10.10 14.22
C HIS A 173 -5.67 11.03 14.39
N VAL A 174 -6.57 11.12 13.40
CA VAL A 174 -7.79 11.96 13.51
C VAL A 174 -8.69 11.49 14.65
N VAL A 175 -8.93 10.17 14.74
CA VAL A 175 -9.75 9.59 15.81
C VAL A 175 -9.07 9.76 17.18
N ALA A 176 -7.75 9.61 17.26
CA ALA A 176 -7.00 9.84 18.49
C ALA A 176 -7.14 11.29 18.97
N ILE A 177 -6.96 12.28 18.08
CA ILE A 177 -7.15 13.71 18.40
C ILE A 177 -8.56 13.96 18.93
N TYR A 178 -9.58 13.42 18.27
CA TYR A 178 -10.97 13.54 18.72
C TYR A 178 -11.16 12.93 20.12
N SER A 179 -10.68 11.70 20.33
CA SER A 179 -10.83 11.01 21.63
C SER A 179 -10.11 11.73 22.77
N LEU A 180 -8.97 12.37 22.50
CA LEU A 180 -8.19 13.07 23.50
C LEU A 180 -8.81 14.42 23.87
N LEU A 181 -9.37 15.14 22.89
CA LEU A 181 -9.88 16.49 23.10
C LEU A 181 -11.38 16.55 23.44
N CYS A 182 -12.18 15.61 22.93
CA CYS A 182 -13.64 15.64 23.07
C CYS A 182 -14.20 14.68 24.14
N THR A 183 -13.35 13.99 24.90
CA THR A 183 -13.78 13.12 26.02
C THR A 183 -13.66 13.85 27.35
N ASP A 184 -14.54 13.52 28.31
CA ASP A 184 -14.57 14.11 29.66
C ASP A 184 -13.24 13.99 30.43
N ALA A 185 -12.38 13.04 30.04
CA ALA A 185 -11.02 12.87 30.57
C ALA A 185 -10.13 14.11 30.46
N ILE A 186 -10.46 15.05 29.56
CA ILE A 186 -9.72 16.31 29.41
C ILE A 186 -9.87 17.25 30.62
N THR A 187 -10.96 17.09 31.38
CA THR A 187 -11.21 17.90 32.58
C THR A 187 -10.15 17.63 33.65
N ASP A 188 -9.72 16.38 33.78
CA ASP A 188 -8.77 15.97 34.80
C ASP A 188 -7.33 15.94 34.27
N ASN A 189 -7.11 15.39 33.07
CA ASN A 189 -5.77 15.19 32.49
C ASN A 189 -5.48 16.12 31.30
N GLY A 190 -5.96 17.37 31.35
CA GLY A 190 -5.87 18.32 30.25
C GLY A 190 -4.48 18.54 29.66
N HIS A 191 -3.44 18.63 30.51
CA HIS A 191 -2.05 18.82 30.07
C HIS A 191 -1.49 17.66 29.24
N TYR A 192 -1.84 16.40 29.57
CA TYR A 192 -1.46 15.25 28.75
C TYR A 192 -2.29 15.16 27.48
N ALA A 193 -3.61 15.41 27.59
CA ALA A 193 -4.53 15.35 26.46
C ALA A 193 -4.12 16.32 25.34
N VAL A 194 -3.85 17.59 25.68
CA VAL A 194 -3.41 18.60 24.71
C VAL A 194 -2.08 18.23 24.08
N ARG A 195 -1.09 17.80 24.88
CA ARG A 195 0.23 17.43 24.36
C ARG A 195 0.17 16.23 23.42
N ASN A 196 -0.59 15.20 23.78
CA ASN A 196 -0.75 14.02 22.93
C ASN A 196 -1.55 14.34 21.66
N ALA A 197 -2.61 15.16 21.77
CA ALA A 197 -3.36 15.64 20.62
C ALA A 197 -2.47 16.44 19.66
N TYR A 198 -1.57 17.27 20.20
CA TYR A 198 -0.58 18.00 19.42
C TYR A 198 0.36 17.05 18.65
N VAL A 199 0.91 16.03 19.32
CA VAL A 199 1.77 15.02 18.68
C VAL A 199 1.04 14.29 17.55
N HIS A 200 -0.20 13.85 17.78
CA HIS A 200 -1.00 13.21 16.73
C HIS A 200 -1.36 14.16 15.59
N THR A 201 -1.53 15.45 15.89
CA THR A 201 -1.79 16.47 14.87
C THR A 201 -0.57 16.67 13.97
N GLN A 202 0.64 16.69 14.52
CA GLN A 202 1.88 16.75 13.72
C GLN A 202 2.07 15.46 12.89
N ALA A 203 1.87 14.29 13.50
CA ALA A 203 1.95 13.00 12.79
C ALA A 203 0.94 12.92 11.63
N LEU A 204 -0.27 13.47 11.81
CA LEU A 204 -1.26 13.58 10.74
C LEU A 204 -0.73 14.42 9.56
N ILE A 205 -0.19 15.61 9.79
CA ILE A 205 0.37 16.42 8.69
C ILE A 205 1.51 15.66 8.00
N ASP A 206 2.42 15.08 8.76
CA ASP A 206 3.58 14.41 8.21
C ASP A 206 3.18 13.21 7.36
N SER A 207 2.19 12.44 7.80
CA SER A 207 1.61 11.36 6.99
C SER A 207 1.00 11.86 5.67
N LEU A 208 0.31 13.01 5.67
CA LEU A 208 -0.23 13.62 4.46
C LEU A 208 0.87 14.15 3.52
N LYS A 209 1.94 14.72 4.07
CA LYS A 209 3.11 15.16 3.30
C LYS A 209 3.82 13.97 2.65
N VAL A 210 4.05 12.89 3.40
CA VAL A 210 4.64 11.65 2.90
C VAL A 210 3.79 11.07 1.77
N LEU A 211 2.47 11.03 1.93
CA LEU A 211 1.54 10.61 0.86
C LEU A 211 1.65 11.50 -0.39
N SER A 212 1.70 12.81 -0.22
CA SER A 212 1.85 13.75 -1.35
C SER A 212 3.17 13.54 -2.10
N GLN A 213 4.24 13.21 -1.37
CA GLN A 213 5.56 12.94 -1.94
C GLN A 213 5.66 11.55 -2.57
N SER A 214 5.00 10.53 -2.01
CA SER A 214 4.99 9.19 -2.60
C SER A 214 4.26 9.18 -3.94
N ILE A 215 3.11 9.87 -4.04
CA ILE A 215 2.40 10.07 -5.33
C ILE A 215 3.33 10.70 -6.37
N LYS A 216 4.09 11.72 -5.97
CA LYS A 216 5.09 12.34 -6.84
C LYS A 216 6.17 11.34 -7.26
N GLY A 217 6.69 10.54 -6.34
CA GLY A 217 7.67 9.49 -6.65
C GLY A 217 7.17 8.51 -7.71
N TYR A 218 5.91 8.07 -7.62
CA TYR A 218 5.29 7.22 -8.66
C TYR A 218 5.15 7.94 -10.00
N TYR A 219 4.78 9.22 -10.00
CA TYR A 219 4.73 10.02 -11.22
C TYR A 219 6.10 10.17 -11.88
N ASP A 220 7.14 10.42 -11.08
CA ASP A 220 8.52 10.54 -11.57
C ASP A 220 9.00 9.18 -12.13
N ARG A 221 8.70 8.05 -11.48
CA ARG A 221 9.01 6.71 -12.01
C ARG A 221 8.37 6.44 -13.37
N ILE A 222 7.07 6.75 -13.54
CA ILE A 222 6.40 6.62 -14.85
C ILE A 222 7.09 7.49 -15.91
N SER A 223 7.55 8.68 -15.52
CA SER A 223 8.14 9.65 -16.44
C SER A 223 9.60 9.33 -16.82
N THR A 224 10.41 8.88 -15.87
CA THR A 224 11.84 8.64 -16.03
C THR A 224 12.14 7.26 -16.59
N ASP A 225 11.47 6.22 -16.11
CA ASP A 225 11.69 4.83 -16.54
C ASP A 225 10.88 4.48 -17.80
N ALA A 226 10.36 5.51 -18.47
CA ALA A 226 9.51 5.46 -19.65
C ALA A 226 10.11 4.71 -20.85
N ALA A 227 11.43 4.45 -20.84
CA ALA A 227 12.13 3.66 -21.84
C ALA A 227 12.24 2.16 -21.50
N GLN A 228 12.15 1.79 -20.21
CA GLN A 228 12.29 0.42 -19.72
C GLN A 228 10.94 -0.26 -19.47
N PHE A 229 9.92 0.48 -19.06
CA PHE A 229 8.60 -0.09 -18.82
C PHE A 229 7.81 -0.26 -20.12
N GLY A 230 7.65 -1.50 -20.58
CA GLY A 230 6.56 -1.87 -21.49
C GLY A 230 5.20 -1.75 -20.80
N ILE A 231 4.10 -2.08 -21.51
CA ILE A 231 2.73 -2.01 -20.98
C ILE A 231 2.60 -2.78 -19.67
N SER A 232 3.18 -3.97 -19.58
CA SER A 232 3.17 -4.82 -18.37
C SER A 232 3.80 -4.13 -17.15
N GLY A 233 4.89 -3.39 -17.35
CA GLY A 233 5.58 -2.66 -16.28
C GLY A 233 4.73 -1.52 -15.71
N ILE A 234 4.05 -0.78 -16.59
CA ILE A 234 3.13 0.30 -16.17
C ILE A 234 1.91 -0.27 -15.47
N LEU A 235 1.34 -1.37 -15.97
CA LEU A 235 0.21 -2.04 -15.32
C LEU A 235 0.59 -2.57 -13.94
N ARG A 236 1.76 -3.21 -13.80
CA ARG A 236 2.28 -3.64 -12.49
C ARG A 236 2.45 -2.47 -11.54
N LEU A 237 3.09 -1.39 -11.97
CA LEU A 237 3.26 -0.19 -11.15
C LEU A 237 1.90 0.41 -10.74
N GLN A 238 0.91 0.42 -11.64
CA GLN A 238 -0.40 0.98 -11.37
C GLN A 238 -1.26 0.10 -10.46
N TYR A 239 -1.32 -1.21 -10.69
CA TYR A 239 -2.25 -2.12 -10.03
C TYR A 239 -1.64 -2.90 -8.86
N ASP A 240 -0.35 -3.25 -8.91
CA ASP A 240 0.31 -4.04 -7.86
C ASP A 240 1.03 -3.16 -6.82
N GLU A 241 1.51 -1.98 -7.24
CA GLU A 241 2.23 -1.06 -6.34
C GLU A 241 1.37 0.13 -5.93
N TYR A 242 0.90 0.92 -6.89
CA TYR A 242 0.21 2.18 -6.62
C TYR A 242 -1.21 2.01 -6.07
N ALA A 243 -2.03 1.16 -6.69
CA ALA A 243 -3.42 0.93 -6.28
C ALA A 243 -3.55 0.48 -4.81
N PRO A 244 -2.85 -0.57 -4.35
CA PRO A 244 -2.98 -1.02 -2.96
C PRO A 244 -2.39 -0.03 -1.94
N GLN A 245 -1.25 0.59 -2.25
CA GLN A 245 -0.55 1.46 -1.29
C GLN A 245 -1.15 2.86 -1.18
N ILE A 246 -1.60 3.44 -2.29
CA ILE A 246 -2.03 4.84 -2.37
C ILE A 246 -3.54 4.96 -2.58
N LEU A 247 -4.11 4.18 -3.49
CA LEU A 247 -5.46 4.39 -4.02
C LEU A 247 -6.53 3.76 -3.10
N ASP A 248 -6.33 2.51 -2.67
CA ASP A 248 -7.28 1.75 -1.84
C ASP A 248 -7.13 2.02 -0.34
N ALA A 249 -5.91 2.12 0.16
CA ALA A 249 -5.66 2.31 1.59
C ALA A 249 -5.77 3.77 2.02
N ALA A 250 -5.08 4.69 1.33
CA ALA A 250 -4.90 6.05 1.81
C ALA A 250 -5.89 7.05 1.21
N TYR A 251 -5.99 7.09 -0.12
CA TYR A 251 -6.72 8.15 -0.82
C TYR A 251 -8.24 7.96 -0.80
N LYS A 252 -8.74 6.75 -1.13
CA LYS A 252 -10.19 6.47 -1.08
C LYS A 252 -10.73 6.72 0.30
N ARG A 253 -10.08 6.24 1.36
CA ARG A 253 -10.50 6.51 2.75
C ARG A 253 -10.44 8.00 3.07
N LEU A 254 -9.41 8.75 2.68
CA LEU A 254 -9.41 10.20 2.92
C LEU A 254 -10.59 10.94 2.25
N LYS A 255 -11.03 10.48 1.08
CA LYS A 255 -12.09 11.08 0.27
C LYS A 255 -13.51 10.58 0.56
N THR A 256 -13.62 9.34 1.04
CA THR A 256 -14.91 8.66 1.32
C THR A 256 -15.13 8.37 2.81
N SER A 257 -14.08 8.35 3.64
CA SER A 257 -14.24 8.29 5.08
C SER A 257 -14.77 9.64 5.54
N ASP A 258 -15.98 9.59 6.06
CA ASP A 258 -16.67 10.70 6.71
C ASP A 258 -15.87 11.22 7.92
N ASN A 259 -14.79 10.57 8.34
CA ASN A 259 -14.10 10.81 9.60
C ASN A 259 -13.45 12.18 9.70
N LEU A 260 -12.61 12.62 8.74
CA LEU A 260 -11.95 13.92 8.85
C LEU A 260 -12.95 15.08 8.79
N SER A 261 -13.91 15.03 7.86
CA SER A 261 -14.98 16.03 7.74
C SER A 261 -15.93 16.05 8.94
N ARG A 262 -16.20 14.90 9.56
CA ARG A 262 -17.09 14.75 10.72
C ARG A 262 -16.44 15.16 12.04
N TYR A 263 -15.19 14.79 12.27
CA TYR A 263 -14.51 15.05 13.54
C TYR A 263 -13.91 16.44 13.60
N ARG A 264 -13.42 17.00 12.48
CA ARG A 264 -12.77 18.31 12.47
C ARG A 264 -13.63 19.44 13.05
N PRO A 265 -14.90 19.64 12.66
CA PRO A 265 -15.72 20.72 13.22
C PRO A 265 -15.83 20.61 14.75
N LYS A 266 -16.03 19.39 15.26
CA LYS A 266 -16.13 19.11 16.70
C LYS A 266 -14.81 19.37 17.44
N ILE A 267 -13.69 18.97 16.85
CA ILE A 267 -12.37 19.24 17.41
C ILE A 267 -12.11 20.75 17.45
N LEU A 268 -12.41 21.47 16.38
CA LEU A 268 -12.19 22.92 16.30
C LEU A 268 -13.09 23.69 17.27
N GLU A 269 -14.35 23.28 17.41
CA GLU A 269 -15.29 23.83 18.39
C GLU A 269 -14.73 23.64 19.81
N GLN A 270 -14.33 22.41 20.15
CA GLN A 270 -13.81 22.12 21.48
C GLN A 270 -12.47 22.80 21.76
N VAL A 271 -11.54 22.87 20.79
CA VAL A 271 -10.30 23.64 20.94
C VAL A 271 -10.61 25.12 21.17
N GLY A 272 -11.63 25.67 20.50
CA GLY A 272 -12.11 27.03 20.72
C GLY A 272 -12.65 27.26 22.13
N ASP A 273 -13.42 26.31 22.67
CA ASP A 273 -13.99 26.39 24.01
C ASP A 273 -12.92 26.24 25.10
N LEU A 274 -11.95 25.34 24.92
CA LEU A 274 -10.81 25.18 25.81
C LEU A 274 -9.93 26.44 25.88
N LEU A 275 -9.69 27.08 24.74
CA LEU A 275 -8.94 28.35 24.67
C LEU A 275 -9.67 29.51 25.38
N ARG A 276 -11.00 29.49 25.43
CA ARG A 276 -11.80 30.49 26.16
C ARG A 276 -11.85 30.23 27.66
N ASN A 277 -11.65 28.98 28.08
CA ASN A 277 -11.73 28.57 29.48
C ASN A 277 -10.42 28.81 30.23
N ASN A 278 -10.23 30.06 30.67
CA ASN A 278 -9.05 30.47 31.45
C ASN A 278 -8.84 29.65 32.74
N ALA A 279 -9.92 29.28 33.44
CA ALA A 279 -9.82 28.50 34.69
C ALA A 279 -9.27 27.09 34.44
N TRP A 280 -9.71 26.45 33.35
CA TRP A 280 -9.19 25.16 32.93
C TRP A 280 -7.72 25.25 32.48
N LEU A 281 -7.37 26.29 31.71
CA LEU A 281 -5.98 26.54 31.30
C LEU A 281 -5.05 26.72 32.51
N ASP A 282 -5.47 27.51 33.50
CA ASP A 282 -4.67 27.75 34.71
C ASP A 282 -4.49 26.48 35.55
N THR A 283 -5.49 25.60 35.58
CA THR A 283 -5.42 24.32 36.30
C THR A 283 -4.51 23.33 35.58
N SER A 284 -4.65 23.22 34.26
CA SER A 284 -3.79 22.37 33.42
C SER A 284 -2.34 22.86 33.39
N ALA A 285 -2.12 24.16 33.34
CA ALA A 285 -0.79 24.78 33.40
C ALA A 285 -0.11 24.52 34.75
N ARG A 286 -0.84 24.57 35.87
CA ARG A 286 -0.31 24.19 37.19
C ARG A 286 0.18 22.74 37.21
N LYS A 287 -0.64 21.80 36.71
CA LYS A 287 -0.25 20.38 36.63
C LYS A 287 1.00 20.19 35.74
N LEU A 288 1.08 20.90 34.61
CA LEU A 288 2.24 20.85 33.70
C LEU A 288 3.52 21.46 34.32
N ALA A 289 3.38 22.56 35.07
CA ALA A 289 4.48 23.25 35.73
C ALA A 289 5.18 22.36 36.77
N VAL A 290 4.40 21.60 37.55
CA VAL A 290 4.92 20.62 38.52
C VAL A 290 5.76 19.55 37.83
N MET A 291 5.34 19.06 36.66
CA MET A 291 6.08 18.03 35.92
C MET A 291 7.37 18.55 35.27
N LYS A 292 7.36 19.76 34.71
CA LYS A 292 8.48 20.31 33.92
C LYS A 292 9.43 21.19 34.72
N ALA A 293 9.14 21.48 36.00
CA ALA A 293 9.86 22.46 36.81
C ALA A 293 9.97 23.84 36.13
N GLN A 294 8.89 24.27 35.48
CA GLN A 294 8.77 25.54 34.75
C GLN A 294 7.75 26.47 35.43
N THR A 295 7.74 27.75 35.04
CA THR A 295 6.75 28.68 35.59
C THR A 295 5.35 28.39 35.04
N GLN A 296 4.31 28.60 35.86
CA GLN A 296 2.92 28.41 35.43
C GLN A 296 2.57 29.26 34.20
N PHE A 297 3.12 30.48 34.11
CA PHE A 297 2.92 31.37 32.97
C PHE A 297 3.47 30.77 31.67
N GLU A 298 4.70 30.24 31.69
CA GLU A 298 5.30 29.57 30.52
C GLU A 298 4.53 28.31 30.12
N CYS A 299 4.08 27.51 31.10
CA CYS A 299 3.28 26.32 30.83
C CYS A 299 1.90 26.65 30.26
N LYS A 300 1.25 27.73 30.73
CA LYS A 300 -0.02 28.20 30.17
C LYS A 300 0.16 28.63 28.73
N ARG A 301 1.16 29.45 28.45
CA ARG A 301 1.50 29.87 27.09
C ARG A 301 1.79 28.68 26.18
N GLN A 302 2.54 27.68 26.65
CA GLN A 302 2.79 26.45 25.89
C GLN A 302 1.49 25.71 25.52
N LEU A 303 0.53 25.60 26.46
CA LEU A 303 -0.75 24.96 26.18
C LEU A 303 -1.59 25.75 25.17
N GLU A 304 -1.61 27.08 25.30
CA GLU A 304 -2.27 27.98 24.35
C GLU A 304 -1.65 27.88 22.96
N ASP A 305 -0.32 27.89 22.87
CA ASP A 305 0.43 27.73 21.61
C ASP A 305 0.10 26.38 20.98
N MET A 306 0.12 25.27 21.73
CA MET A 306 -0.25 23.94 21.23
C MET A 306 -1.69 23.89 20.70
N LEU A 307 -2.65 24.45 21.44
CA LEU A 307 -4.06 24.47 21.02
C LEU A 307 -4.27 25.33 19.77
N ASN A 308 -3.62 26.49 19.67
CA ASN A 308 -3.65 27.33 18.48
C ASN A 308 -3.01 26.61 17.28
N GLU A 309 -1.86 25.96 17.47
CA GLU A 309 -1.21 25.18 16.41
C GLU A 309 -2.08 24.00 15.94
N ILE A 310 -2.77 23.30 16.85
CA ILE A 310 -3.72 22.24 16.48
C ILE A 310 -4.83 22.83 15.60
N ARG A 311 -5.43 23.94 16.01
CA ARG A 311 -6.50 24.61 15.26
C ARG A 311 -6.05 25.04 13.87
N ASP A 312 -4.90 25.69 13.79
CA ASP A 312 -4.37 26.26 12.55
C ASP A 312 -3.93 25.14 11.60
N THR A 313 -3.29 24.09 12.14
CA THR A 313 -2.93 22.88 11.40
C THR A 313 -4.14 22.22 10.78
N LEU A 314 -5.18 21.94 11.57
CA LEU A 314 -6.39 21.26 11.08
C LEU A 314 -7.09 22.08 10.00
N ASN A 315 -6.98 23.41 10.04
CA ASN A 315 -7.47 24.28 8.98
C ASN A 315 -6.57 24.28 7.73
N ALA A 316 -5.26 24.12 7.90
CA ALA A 316 -4.30 24.00 6.81
C ALA A 316 -4.32 22.63 6.09
N VAL A 317 -5.14 21.67 6.55
CA VAL A 317 -5.29 20.37 5.88
C VAL A 317 -5.96 20.51 4.50
N ASP A 318 -6.94 21.40 4.32
CA ASP A 318 -7.68 21.49 3.04
C ASP A 318 -6.80 21.83 1.82
N PRO A 319 -5.88 22.82 1.89
CA PRO A 319 -4.91 23.03 0.82
C PRO A 319 -4.05 21.81 0.51
N LEU A 320 -3.62 21.05 1.54
CA LEU A 320 -2.82 19.84 1.36
C LEU A 320 -3.63 18.73 0.66
N LEU A 321 -4.89 18.57 1.02
CA LEU A 321 -5.80 17.62 0.35
C LEU A 321 -5.98 17.96 -1.12
N ARG A 322 -6.17 19.25 -1.45
CA ARG A 322 -6.28 19.71 -2.85
C ARG A 322 -5.00 19.44 -3.65
N GLU A 323 -3.83 19.60 -3.04
CA GLU A 323 -2.56 19.28 -3.68
C GLU A 323 -2.41 17.78 -3.93
N ILE A 324 -2.80 16.94 -2.96
CA ILE A 324 -2.82 15.49 -3.11
C ILE A 324 -3.78 15.07 -4.24
N ASP A 325 -4.99 15.64 -4.28
CA ASP A 325 -5.96 15.43 -5.35
C ASP A 325 -5.40 15.80 -6.73
N HIS A 326 -4.75 16.96 -6.81
CA HIS A 326 -4.15 17.45 -8.04
C HIS A 326 -3.06 16.47 -8.54
N ARG A 327 -2.13 16.07 -7.67
CA ARG A 327 -1.06 15.12 -8.01
C ARG A 327 -1.59 13.75 -8.40
N ASN A 328 -2.58 13.23 -7.69
CA ASN A 328 -3.20 11.95 -8.02
C ASN A 328 -3.87 12.00 -9.41
N SER A 329 -4.57 13.09 -9.71
CA SER A 329 -5.17 13.31 -11.04
C SER A 329 -4.12 13.39 -12.15
N LEU A 330 -3.00 14.10 -11.90
CA LEU A 330 -1.87 14.15 -12.83
C LEU A 330 -1.25 12.77 -13.07
N TYR A 331 -1.01 12.01 -12.02
CA TYR A 331 -0.52 10.63 -12.11
C TYR A 331 -1.48 9.74 -12.92
N SER A 332 -2.76 9.73 -12.56
CA SER A 332 -3.78 8.91 -13.23
C SER A 332 -3.90 9.26 -14.72
N ARG A 333 -3.90 10.56 -15.04
CA ARG A 333 -3.93 11.02 -16.43
C ARG A 333 -2.65 10.64 -17.19
N SER A 334 -1.47 10.85 -16.60
CA SER A 334 -0.19 10.53 -17.25
C SER A 334 -0.06 9.03 -17.51
N SER A 335 -0.42 8.19 -16.53
CA SER A 335 -0.41 6.73 -16.69
C SER A 335 -1.37 6.26 -17.79
N THR A 336 -2.61 6.75 -17.80
CA THR A 336 -3.61 6.37 -18.82
C THR A 336 -3.22 6.82 -20.22
N GLU A 337 -2.72 8.05 -20.39
CA GLU A 337 -2.20 8.51 -21.67
C GLU A 337 -0.99 7.70 -22.12
N ARG A 338 -0.12 7.27 -21.19
CA ARG A 338 1.03 6.43 -21.52
C ARG A 338 0.61 5.04 -21.99
N ILE A 339 -0.34 4.41 -21.32
CA ILE A 339 -0.92 3.13 -21.73
C ILE A 339 -1.54 3.27 -23.13
N LYS A 340 -2.29 4.34 -23.40
CA LYS A 340 -2.85 4.60 -24.74
C LYS A 340 -1.76 4.71 -25.80
N VAL A 341 -0.72 5.50 -25.57
CA VAL A 341 0.40 5.67 -26.53
C VAL A 341 1.09 4.34 -26.83
N LEU A 342 1.23 3.45 -25.83
CA LEU A 342 1.82 2.14 -26.05
C LEU A 342 0.87 1.12 -26.71
N LEU A 343 -0.45 1.30 -26.56
CA LEU A 343 -1.47 0.44 -27.15
C LEU A 343 -1.83 0.88 -28.59
N GLU A 344 -1.55 2.13 -28.94
CA GLU A 344 -1.76 2.66 -30.28
C GLU A 344 -0.89 1.89 -31.30
N PRO A 345 -1.49 1.31 -32.35
CA PRO A 345 -0.73 0.61 -33.37
C PRO A 345 0.26 1.57 -34.06
N ASP A 346 1.46 1.07 -34.39
CA ASP A 346 2.46 1.80 -35.19
C ASP A 346 1.93 2.27 -36.56
N SER A 347 0.81 1.72 -37.02
CA SER A 347 0.14 2.12 -38.26
C SER A 347 -0.66 3.42 -38.11
N THR A 348 -1.05 3.80 -36.89
CA THR A 348 -1.81 5.02 -36.61
C THR A 348 -0.93 6.26 -36.71
N ILE A 349 -1.51 7.39 -37.10
CA ILE A 349 -0.77 8.67 -37.21
C ILE A 349 -0.15 9.05 -35.87
N ALA A 350 -0.87 8.82 -34.77
CA ALA A 350 -0.41 9.09 -33.41
C ALA A 350 0.75 8.17 -33.00
N GLY A 351 0.68 6.87 -33.28
CA GLY A 351 1.78 5.92 -33.11
C GLY A 351 3.03 6.28 -33.93
N LYS A 352 2.87 6.67 -35.20
CA LYS A 352 3.98 7.14 -36.05
C LYS A 352 4.64 8.40 -35.51
N ILE A 353 3.85 9.35 -35.00
CA ILE A 353 4.38 10.57 -34.36
C ILE A 353 5.12 10.21 -33.08
N ALA A 354 4.58 9.31 -32.24
CA ALA A 354 5.24 8.85 -31.03
C ALA A 354 6.58 8.15 -31.32
N ALA A 355 6.61 7.28 -32.33
CA ALA A 355 7.83 6.61 -32.80
C ALA A 355 8.88 7.62 -33.30
N LEU A 356 8.48 8.60 -34.12
CA LEU A 356 9.37 9.66 -34.60
C LEU A 356 9.95 10.49 -33.45
N VAL A 357 9.14 10.87 -32.46
CA VAL A 357 9.60 11.62 -31.28
C VAL A 357 10.58 10.80 -30.44
N LYS A 358 10.34 9.50 -30.27
CA LYS A 358 11.24 8.58 -29.57
C LYS A 358 12.61 8.50 -30.27
N GLU A 359 12.64 8.32 -31.58
CA GLU A 359 13.86 8.27 -32.39
C GLU A 359 14.65 9.59 -32.36
N ILE A 360 13.96 10.73 -32.32
CA ILE A 360 14.59 12.05 -32.17
C ILE A 360 15.19 12.21 -30.76
N HIS A 361 14.51 11.74 -29.73
CA HIS A 361 14.96 11.84 -28.33
C HIS A 361 16.20 10.98 -28.06
N VAL A 362 16.30 9.78 -28.64
CA VAL A 362 17.43 8.85 -28.46
C VAL A 362 18.74 9.34 -29.09
N GLY A 363 18.71 10.48 -29.80
CA GLY A 363 19.94 11.18 -30.23
C GLY A 363 20.25 11.07 -31.71
N ASN A 364 19.30 10.60 -32.53
CA ASN A 364 19.42 10.57 -33.98
C ASN A 364 19.20 11.99 -34.57
N LYS A 365 20.07 12.95 -34.21
CA LYS A 365 19.94 14.38 -34.55
C LYS A 365 19.81 14.64 -36.06
N GLY A 366 20.28 13.72 -36.91
CA GLY A 366 20.15 13.77 -38.36
C GLY A 366 18.74 13.44 -38.92
N LEU A 367 17.84 12.87 -38.12
CA LEU A 367 16.43 12.67 -38.50
C LEU A 367 15.65 14.01 -38.53
N TYR A 368 16.07 14.98 -37.72
CA TYR A 368 15.47 16.32 -37.67
C TYR A 368 15.52 17.05 -39.03
N HIS A 369 16.61 16.84 -39.77
CA HIS A 369 16.83 17.47 -41.08
C HIS A 369 16.12 16.75 -42.24
N ARG A 370 15.65 15.51 -42.03
CA ARG A 370 14.96 14.69 -43.04
C ARG A 370 13.43 14.77 -42.97
N LEU A 371 12.88 15.38 -41.92
CA LEU A 371 11.45 15.66 -41.81
C LEU A 371 11.06 16.78 -42.80
N ALA A 372 10.14 16.48 -43.72
CA ALA A 372 9.66 17.43 -44.72
C ALA A 372 9.10 18.73 -44.09
N HIS A 373 8.45 18.59 -42.93
CA HIS A 373 8.04 19.70 -42.09
C HIS A 373 9.07 19.84 -40.98
N ARG A 374 10.03 20.77 -41.16
CA ARG A 374 11.03 21.11 -40.15
C ARG A 374 10.30 21.35 -38.83
N LEU A 375 10.53 20.51 -37.83
CA LEU A 375 10.10 20.82 -36.46
C LEU A 375 10.80 22.13 -36.10
N HIS A 376 10.07 23.20 -35.85
CA HIS A 376 10.71 24.48 -35.51
C HIS A 376 10.97 24.50 -34.01
N ARG A 377 12.24 24.61 -33.60
CA ARG A 377 12.59 24.88 -32.20
C ARG A 377 12.22 26.32 -31.87
N ILE A 378 11.04 26.53 -31.31
CA ILE A 378 10.60 27.83 -30.80
C ILE A 378 11.43 28.13 -29.55
N ARG A 379 12.30 29.15 -29.63
CA ARG A 379 13.23 29.52 -28.53
C ARG A 379 12.68 30.61 -27.62
N ALA A 380 11.66 31.34 -28.06
CA ALA A 380 11.05 32.41 -27.31
C ALA A 380 9.61 32.01 -26.96
N PHE A 381 9.35 31.86 -25.67
CA PHE A 381 8.00 31.70 -25.15
C PHE A 381 7.52 33.08 -24.68
N ALA A 382 6.53 33.63 -25.35
CA ALA A 382 5.77 34.77 -24.87
C ALA A 382 4.47 34.28 -24.22
N PRO A 383 3.76 35.08 -23.41
CA PRO A 383 2.44 34.72 -22.88
C PRO A 383 1.43 34.31 -23.96
N GLU A 384 1.61 34.79 -25.19
CA GLU A 384 0.81 34.44 -26.37
C GLU A 384 1.24 33.12 -27.03
N SER A 385 2.43 32.59 -26.72
CA SER A 385 2.96 31.33 -27.27
C SER A 385 2.36 30.08 -26.61
N LEU A 386 1.70 30.24 -25.46
CA LEU A 386 0.90 29.17 -24.86
C LEU A 386 -0.24 28.85 -25.81
N TYR A 387 -0.36 27.58 -26.22
CA TYR A 387 -1.55 27.09 -26.89
C TYR A 387 -2.74 27.32 -25.98
N LYS A 388 -3.46 28.42 -26.20
CA LYS A 388 -4.82 28.58 -25.70
C LYS A 388 -5.62 27.63 -26.55
N ARG A 389 -5.95 26.46 -26.01
CA ARG A 389 -7.06 25.66 -26.54
C ARG A 389 -8.16 26.69 -26.73
N GLN A 390 -8.59 26.91 -27.96
CA GLN A 390 -9.90 27.47 -28.16
C GLN A 390 -10.81 26.43 -27.49
N LYS A 391 -11.11 26.64 -26.21
CA LYS A 391 -12.47 26.48 -25.78
C LYS A 391 -13.20 27.26 -26.86
N LYS A 392 -13.83 26.54 -27.79
CA LYS A 392 -15.21 26.88 -28.04
C LYS A 392 -15.74 26.99 -26.62
N GLU A 393 -15.84 28.22 -26.13
CA GLU A 393 -16.95 28.53 -25.26
C GLU A 393 -18.09 27.87 -26.02
N ALA A 394 -18.49 26.68 -25.55
CA ALA A 394 -19.89 26.36 -25.66
C ALA A 394 -20.50 27.68 -25.17
N PRO A 395 -21.22 28.41 -26.04
CA PRO A 395 -21.95 29.58 -25.59
C PRO A 395 -22.54 29.14 -24.26
N ASP A 396 -22.40 29.97 -23.24
CA ASP A 396 -23.04 29.71 -21.97
C ASP A 396 -24.54 29.76 -22.26
N PHE A 397 -25.04 28.65 -22.79
CA PHE A 397 -26.42 28.31 -22.77
C PHE A 397 -26.59 27.94 -21.30
N MET A 398 -26.78 28.96 -20.46
CA MET A 398 -28.12 29.04 -19.90
C MET A 398 -29.06 28.81 -21.08
N GLN A 399 -29.40 27.55 -21.34
CA GLN A 399 -30.56 27.23 -22.14
C GLN A 399 -31.66 27.92 -21.35
N ALA A 400 -32.03 29.13 -21.78
CA ALA A 400 -33.43 29.50 -21.74
C ALA A 400 -34.10 28.29 -22.39
N VAL A 401 -34.76 27.48 -21.56
CA VAL A 401 -35.45 26.28 -21.99
C VAL A 401 -36.31 26.74 -23.16
N ALA A 402 -35.89 26.43 -24.38
CA ALA A 402 -36.69 26.73 -25.55
C ALA A 402 -38.01 26.00 -25.30
N PRO A 403 -39.18 26.67 -25.40
CA PRO A 403 -40.45 26.02 -25.17
C PRO A 403 -40.46 24.77 -26.05
N ALA A 404 -40.52 23.60 -25.41
CA ALA A 404 -40.34 22.33 -26.07
C ALA A 404 -41.31 22.25 -27.24
N ASP A 405 -40.78 22.25 -28.46
CA ASP A 405 -41.58 21.99 -29.65
C ASP A 405 -42.08 20.56 -29.54
N ARG A 406 -43.33 20.41 -29.07
CA ARG A 406 -43.94 19.10 -28.78
C ARG A 406 -43.85 18.17 -29.99
N ALA A 407 -43.92 18.72 -31.20
CA ALA A 407 -43.84 17.95 -32.43
C ALA A 407 -42.42 17.41 -32.71
N ALA A 408 -41.37 18.14 -32.33
CA ALA A 408 -40.00 17.67 -32.43
C ALA A 408 -39.68 16.60 -31.37
N LEU A 409 -40.18 16.81 -30.14
CA LEU A 409 -40.06 15.84 -29.06
C LEU A 409 -40.80 14.53 -29.35
N GLU A 410 -41.98 14.61 -29.98
CA GLU A 410 -42.74 13.43 -30.39
C GLU A 410 -42.02 12.65 -31.49
N ARG A 411 -41.41 13.31 -32.48
CA ARG A 411 -40.59 12.64 -33.52
C ARG A 411 -39.35 11.96 -32.95
N ASP A 412 -38.63 12.62 -32.04
CA ASP A 412 -37.47 12.02 -31.39
C ASP A 412 -37.87 10.86 -30.48
N LYS A 413 -39.01 10.97 -29.78
CA LYS A 413 -39.59 9.88 -28.99
C LYS A 413 -40.01 8.72 -29.89
N GLU A 414 -40.61 8.96 -31.05
CA GLU A 414 -40.97 7.91 -32.00
C GLU A 414 -39.73 7.23 -32.61
N LEU A 415 -38.69 7.99 -32.95
CA LEU A 415 -37.42 7.43 -33.45
C LEU A 415 -36.69 6.63 -32.37
N PHE A 416 -36.73 7.09 -31.11
CA PHE A 416 -36.16 6.38 -29.97
C PHE A 416 -36.94 5.12 -29.62
N MET A 417 -38.28 5.20 -29.56
CA MET A 417 -39.15 4.05 -29.33
C MET A 417 -39.06 3.04 -30.48
N ASN A 418 -38.94 3.49 -31.73
CA ASN A 418 -38.67 2.58 -32.85
C ASN A 418 -37.30 1.90 -32.74
N ARG A 419 -36.25 2.60 -32.26
CA ARG A 419 -34.95 1.96 -32.00
C ARG A 419 -35.01 0.94 -30.86
N LEU A 420 -35.73 1.26 -29.78
CA LEU A 420 -35.97 0.36 -28.65
C LEU A 420 -36.79 -0.88 -29.05
N LEU A 421 -37.87 -0.69 -29.79
CA LEU A 421 -38.72 -1.78 -30.31
C LEU A 421 -37.98 -2.66 -31.32
N ASN A 422 -37.05 -2.07 -32.09
CA ASN A 422 -36.25 -2.80 -33.07
C ASN A 422 -35.05 -3.54 -32.49
N GLN A 423 -34.66 -3.30 -31.24
CA GLN A 423 -33.49 -3.98 -30.66
C GLN A 423 -33.78 -5.37 -30.08
N LEU A 424 -35.03 -5.74 -29.77
CA LEU A 424 -35.52 -7.13 -29.56
C LEU A 424 -37.00 -7.07 -29.10
N GLY A 425 -37.92 -6.55 -29.92
CA GLY A 425 -39.32 -6.38 -29.54
C GLY A 425 -40.08 -7.69 -29.28
N ILE A 426 -41.17 -7.61 -28.51
CA ILE A 426 -42.02 -8.74 -28.04
C ILE A 426 -42.31 -9.77 -29.13
N LYS A 427 -42.66 -9.34 -30.34
CA LYS A 427 -42.97 -10.22 -31.49
C LYS A 427 -41.78 -11.07 -31.97
N ARG A 428 -40.55 -10.56 -31.86
CA ARG A 428 -39.34 -11.31 -32.24
C ARG A 428 -38.98 -12.33 -31.17
N ILE A 429 -39.28 -12.03 -29.91
CA ILE A 429 -39.03 -12.95 -28.80
C ILE A 429 -40.08 -14.05 -28.77
N SER A 430 -41.36 -13.74 -29.04
CA SER A 430 -42.38 -14.76 -29.19
C SER A 430 -42.12 -15.67 -30.40
N ALA A 431 -41.67 -15.11 -31.53
CA ALA A 431 -41.25 -15.91 -32.69
C ALA A 431 -40.03 -16.80 -32.37
N TRP A 432 -39.04 -16.28 -31.64
CA TRP A 432 -37.87 -17.06 -31.22
C TRP A 432 -38.25 -18.21 -30.25
N LEU A 433 -39.16 -17.99 -29.31
CA LEU A 433 -39.69 -19.04 -28.43
C LEU A 433 -40.54 -20.07 -29.21
N ASP A 434 -41.33 -19.63 -30.18
CA ASP A 434 -42.10 -20.50 -31.07
C ASP A 434 -41.15 -21.39 -31.92
N GLU A 435 -40.07 -20.84 -32.46
CA GLU A 435 -39.04 -21.58 -33.22
C GLU A 435 -38.33 -22.65 -32.37
N HIS A 436 -38.19 -22.44 -31.07
CA HIS A 436 -37.59 -23.40 -30.14
C HIS A 436 -38.59 -24.44 -29.60
N GLY A 437 -39.83 -24.48 -30.13
CA GLY A 437 -40.83 -25.49 -29.81
C GLY A 437 -41.82 -25.09 -28.71
N GLY A 438 -41.91 -23.79 -28.36
CA GLY A 438 -42.81 -23.27 -27.33
C GLY A 438 -44.31 -23.44 -27.63
N GLN A 439 -44.69 -23.85 -28.84
CA GLN A 439 -46.08 -24.17 -29.21
C GLN A 439 -46.54 -25.55 -28.73
N GLU A 440 -45.61 -26.50 -28.53
CA GLU A 440 -45.95 -27.91 -28.22
C GLU A 440 -45.32 -28.41 -26.91
N ARG A 441 -44.26 -27.74 -26.40
CA ARG A 441 -43.49 -28.20 -25.24
C ARG A 441 -43.19 -27.07 -24.24
N LEU A 442 -43.08 -27.43 -22.96
CA LEU A 442 -42.49 -26.59 -21.91
C LEU A 442 -40.99 -26.38 -22.19
N LEU A 443 -40.57 -25.11 -22.24
CA LEU A 443 -39.17 -24.75 -22.53
C LEU A 443 -38.42 -24.53 -21.22
N SER A 444 -37.29 -25.22 -21.04
CA SER A 444 -36.40 -25.05 -19.88
C SER A 444 -35.26 -24.09 -20.19
N SER A 445 -34.80 -23.34 -19.17
CA SER A 445 -33.62 -22.47 -19.24
C SER A 445 -32.38 -23.14 -19.85
N LYS A 446 -32.18 -24.46 -19.65
CA LYS A 446 -31.06 -25.23 -20.24
C LYS A 446 -31.13 -25.35 -21.75
N ASP A 447 -32.34 -25.47 -22.30
CA ASP A 447 -32.55 -25.67 -23.74
C ASP A 447 -32.50 -24.33 -24.50
N LEU A 448 -32.73 -23.22 -23.80
CA LEU A 448 -32.81 -21.87 -24.38
C LEU A 448 -31.49 -21.08 -24.38
N VAL A 449 -30.53 -21.44 -23.52
CA VAL A 449 -29.28 -20.69 -23.34
C VAL A 449 -28.08 -21.51 -23.82
N TYR A 450 -27.66 -21.24 -25.06
CA TYR A 450 -26.50 -21.89 -25.69
C TYR A 450 -25.43 -20.91 -26.21
N ASP A 451 -25.74 -19.62 -26.36
CA ASP A 451 -24.80 -18.55 -26.71
C ASP A 451 -25.18 -17.20 -26.05
N GLU A 452 -24.30 -16.21 -26.11
CA GLU A 452 -24.51 -14.87 -25.50
C GLU A 452 -25.75 -14.18 -26.07
N ALA A 453 -26.04 -14.36 -27.37
CA ALA A 453 -27.21 -13.78 -28.01
C ALA A 453 -28.52 -14.40 -27.50
N SER A 454 -28.53 -15.71 -27.25
CA SER A 454 -29.67 -16.46 -26.72
C SER A 454 -29.86 -16.21 -25.24
N PHE A 455 -28.77 -15.99 -24.49
CA PHE A 455 -28.84 -15.52 -23.10
C PHE A 455 -29.55 -14.17 -22.98
N VAL A 456 -29.19 -13.20 -23.83
CA VAL A 456 -29.87 -11.90 -23.86
C VAL A 456 -31.35 -12.07 -24.21
N ARG A 457 -31.69 -12.90 -25.21
CA ARG A 457 -33.09 -13.20 -25.58
C ARG A 457 -33.87 -13.88 -24.45
N PHE A 458 -33.22 -14.77 -23.70
CA PHE A 458 -33.78 -15.42 -22.52
C PHE A 458 -34.12 -14.39 -21.43
N ILE A 459 -33.21 -13.46 -21.10
CA ILE A 459 -33.48 -12.38 -20.12
C ILE A 459 -34.70 -11.56 -20.54
N TYR A 460 -34.80 -11.19 -21.82
CA TYR A 460 -35.96 -10.44 -22.30
C TYR A 460 -37.25 -11.27 -22.27
N SER A 461 -37.19 -12.59 -22.49
CA SER A 461 -38.37 -13.46 -22.38
C SER A 461 -38.92 -13.52 -20.95
N VAL A 462 -38.04 -13.58 -19.94
CA VAL A 462 -38.41 -13.52 -18.52
C VAL A 462 -38.98 -12.14 -18.17
N LEU A 463 -38.32 -11.07 -18.62
CA LEU A 463 -38.76 -9.69 -18.40
C LEU A 463 -40.14 -9.42 -19.01
N TYR A 464 -40.42 -9.95 -20.21
CA TYR A 464 -41.72 -9.80 -20.86
C TYR A 464 -42.81 -10.66 -20.23
N ALA A 465 -42.47 -11.86 -19.74
CA ALA A 465 -43.41 -12.71 -19.01
C ALA A 465 -43.81 -12.14 -17.64
N ASP A 466 -42.90 -11.42 -16.97
CA ASP A 466 -43.16 -10.73 -15.69
C ASP A 466 -43.88 -9.37 -15.88
N SER A 467 -43.70 -8.72 -17.04
CA SER A 467 -44.36 -7.45 -17.34
C SER A 467 -45.87 -7.63 -17.61
N ARG A 468 -46.71 -6.68 -17.17
CA ARG A 468 -48.17 -6.66 -17.41
C ARG A 468 -48.58 -6.43 -18.89
N GLN A 469 -47.66 -6.54 -19.84
CA GLN A 469 -47.96 -6.42 -21.27
C GLN A 469 -48.52 -7.74 -21.83
N THR A 470 -49.24 -7.66 -22.95
CA THR A 470 -49.82 -8.82 -23.63
C THR A 470 -48.71 -9.66 -24.27
N PHE A 471 -48.12 -10.56 -23.49
CA PHE A 471 -47.12 -11.54 -23.93
C PHE A 471 -47.71 -12.95 -23.86
N ASP A 472 -47.49 -13.72 -24.92
CA ASP A 472 -48.11 -15.02 -25.14
C ASP A 472 -47.52 -16.13 -24.26
N TYR A 473 -46.49 -15.85 -23.47
CA TYR A 473 -45.80 -16.82 -22.61
C TYR A 473 -45.84 -16.40 -21.13
N GLY A 474 -45.99 -17.37 -20.23
CA GLY A 474 -45.93 -17.21 -18.78
C GLY A 474 -44.84 -18.09 -18.15
N ILE A 475 -44.36 -17.69 -16.98
CA ILE A 475 -43.38 -18.44 -16.18
C ILE A 475 -44.13 -19.36 -15.22
N GLU A 476 -43.75 -20.63 -15.18
CA GLU A 476 -44.24 -21.60 -14.19
C GLU A 476 -43.13 -21.83 -13.15
N ASP A 477 -43.38 -21.41 -11.91
CA ASP A 477 -42.38 -21.50 -10.83
C ASP A 477 -42.19 -22.95 -10.38
N LYS A 478 -40.93 -23.41 -10.34
CA LYS A 478 -40.54 -24.60 -9.59
C LYS A 478 -40.37 -24.22 -8.11
N PRO A 479 -40.72 -25.10 -7.16
CA PRO A 479 -40.66 -24.79 -5.72
C PRO A 479 -39.24 -24.62 -5.16
N GLU A 480 -38.19 -24.95 -5.93
CA GLU A 480 -36.78 -24.75 -5.55
C GLU A 480 -36.09 -23.84 -6.59
N TYR A 481 -35.60 -22.68 -6.15
CA TYR A 481 -34.75 -21.80 -6.95
C TYR A 481 -33.34 -22.38 -7.08
N GLU A 482 -33.17 -23.40 -7.92
CA GLU A 482 -31.84 -23.88 -8.29
C GLU A 482 -31.27 -23.04 -9.44
N SER A 483 -30.06 -22.53 -9.25
CA SER A 483 -29.27 -21.90 -10.31
C SER A 483 -28.55 -22.99 -11.09
N ILE A 484 -28.71 -22.96 -12.41
CA ILE A 484 -28.14 -23.94 -13.32
C ILE A 484 -27.07 -23.27 -14.17
N ASP A 485 -25.95 -23.97 -14.37
CA ASP A 485 -24.94 -23.55 -15.35
C ASP A 485 -25.38 -23.98 -16.77
N ALA A 486 -25.62 -23.00 -17.64
CA ALA A 486 -25.93 -23.18 -19.05
C ALA A 486 -24.97 -22.33 -19.90
N ALA A 487 -24.16 -22.99 -20.74
CA ALA A 487 -23.16 -22.36 -21.59
C ALA A 487 -22.14 -21.43 -20.86
N GLY A 488 -21.83 -21.72 -19.59
CA GLY A 488 -20.91 -20.93 -18.76
C GLY A 488 -21.55 -19.75 -18.03
N TYR A 489 -22.89 -19.61 -18.10
CA TYR A 489 -23.67 -18.62 -17.37
C TYR A 489 -24.53 -19.31 -16.30
N GLY A 490 -24.55 -18.76 -15.08
CA GLY A 490 -25.48 -19.19 -14.03
C GLY A 490 -26.87 -18.58 -14.27
N VAL A 491 -27.83 -19.41 -14.65
CA VAL A 491 -29.19 -19.00 -15.01
C VAL A 491 -30.20 -19.71 -14.10
N PRO A 492 -31.25 -19.03 -13.60
CA PRO A 492 -32.30 -19.69 -12.82
C PRO A 492 -33.04 -20.76 -13.65
N ASP A 493 -33.32 -21.93 -13.06
CA ASP A 493 -34.11 -23.00 -13.69
C ASP A 493 -35.59 -22.62 -13.78
N LEU A 494 -35.97 -22.02 -14.89
CA LEU A 494 -37.32 -21.56 -15.16
C LEU A 494 -37.93 -22.36 -16.31
N LEU A 495 -39.25 -22.56 -16.22
CA LEU A 495 -40.05 -23.14 -17.29
C LEU A 495 -40.94 -22.07 -17.90
N LEU A 496 -40.83 -21.89 -19.22
CA LEU A 496 -41.70 -20.99 -20.00
C LEU A 496 -42.79 -21.80 -20.70
N ARG A 497 -44.04 -21.41 -20.49
CA ARG A 497 -45.23 -22.03 -21.08
C ARG A 497 -46.04 -21.00 -21.86
N LYS A 498 -46.52 -21.34 -23.05
CA LYS A 498 -47.46 -20.49 -23.81
C LYS A 498 -48.83 -20.45 -23.11
N LYS A 499 -49.40 -19.26 -22.98
CA LYS A 499 -50.72 -19.01 -22.34
C LYS A 499 -51.89 -19.44 -23.22
#